data_AF-A0A9E1N1E1-F1
#
_entry.id   AF-A0A9E1N1E1-F1
#
_cell.length_a   1.000
_cell.length_b   1.000
_cell.length_c   1.000
_cell.angle_alpha   90.00
_cell.angle_beta   90.00
_cell.angle_gamma   90.00
#
_symmetry.space_group_name_H-M   'P 1'
#
loop_
_entity.id
_entity.type
_entity.pdbx_description
1 polymer ?
#
loop_
_entity_poly.entity_id
_entity_poly.type
_entity_poly.pdbx_seq_one_letter_code
_entity_poly.pdbx_strand_id
1 'polypeptide(L)'
;MVLFWILTAVLPQAFQSLVVEPNELVKEAPFIVHNIAATRQGFGLDTVEERSLTGDASLDAEDIRENALSIKNVRLWDHEPLLVTFGQVQEIRPYYDFVAVDNDRYIIDGELRQTMLSPRELFVSSVPQKTWVNETMTYTHGYGVALGPVNEVTPEGLPKLFIKDLPPQVTHPDDIRVDEAAIYYGEAPDTPVFVQTNTPEFDYPYGEKRVFTKYDGKGGISIGNFLVRTLVAIRLGTAQVILSSDITADSKVLLYRNVMQRVQRLAPFLHYDNDPYMVVDNGRLSWVIEGYTKTGRFPYGETIRGVGNYMRNSVKIVIDAKDGDVTFYRIDDQDPIIMAWSNTFPDVFRPIDEMPESLRAHLRYPQALFRLQAHIFTTYHMKETQVFYSSEDEWEIPAVGGVRMEPYFIIMKLPDEDTEEFLLMLPYTPLNKPNLAAWMVARSDGEHYGKIRVYSFPKDKMVY
;
A
#
# COMPACT_ATOMS: atom_id res chain seq x y z
N MET A 1 16.34 -15.03 49.35
CA MET A 1 15.92 -13.65 49.01
C MET A 1 17.10 -12.69 48.97
N VAL A 2 17.90 -12.56 50.03
CA VAL A 2 19.09 -11.67 50.05
C VAL A 2 20.16 -12.06 49.03
N LEU A 3 20.54 -13.35 48.97
CA LEU A 3 21.50 -13.84 47.98
C LEU A 3 21.03 -13.60 46.54
N PHE A 4 19.74 -13.85 46.29
CA PHE A 4 19.14 -13.56 44.98
C PHE A 4 19.27 -12.08 44.64
N TRP A 5 18.91 -11.17 45.56
CA TRP A 5 19.01 -9.73 45.35
C TRP A 5 20.46 -9.25 45.12
N ILE A 6 21.42 -9.81 45.85
CA ILE A 6 22.84 -9.53 45.64
C ILE A 6 23.30 -9.98 44.25
N LEU A 7 22.91 -11.21 43.84
CA LEU A 7 23.29 -11.78 42.55
C LEU A 7 22.61 -11.09 41.36
N THR A 8 21.35 -10.65 41.50
CA THR A 8 20.56 -10.12 40.37
C THR A 8 20.50 -8.60 40.30
N ALA A 9 20.83 -7.89 41.37
CA ALA A 9 20.78 -6.42 41.39
C ALA A 9 22.14 -5.80 41.74
N VAL A 10 22.75 -6.19 42.86
CA VAL A 10 23.98 -5.52 43.35
C VAL A 10 25.20 -5.85 42.48
N LEU A 11 25.44 -7.13 42.20
CA LEU A 11 26.59 -7.54 41.40
C LEU A 11 26.54 -7.04 39.96
N PRO A 12 25.41 -7.12 39.22
CA PRO A 12 25.30 -6.54 37.89
C PRO A 12 25.54 -5.03 37.89
N GLN A 13 24.95 -4.29 38.84
CA GLN A 13 25.16 -2.84 38.93
C GLN A 13 26.61 -2.48 39.25
N ALA A 14 27.26 -3.22 40.14
CA ALA A 14 28.68 -3.02 40.46
C ALA A 14 29.58 -3.37 39.27
N PHE A 15 29.25 -4.41 38.49
CA PHE A 15 29.97 -4.73 37.27
C PHE A 15 29.78 -3.65 36.20
N GLN A 16 28.55 -3.14 36.03
CA GLN A 16 28.25 -2.04 35.11
C GLN A 16 29.09 -0.80 35.46
N SER A 17 29.05 -0.34 36.71
CA SER A 17 29.72 0.91 37.10
C SER A 17 31.24 0.81 37.21
N LEU A 18 31.79 -0.35 37.61
CA LEU A 18 33.22 -0.50 37.86
C LEU A 18 33.99 -1.08 36.66
N VAL A 19 33.33 -1.80 35.76
CA VAL A 19 34.00 -2.52 34.65
C VAL A 19 33.53 -2.03 33.29
N VAL A 20 32.22 -1.81 33.11
CA VAL A 20 31.64 -1.41 31.81
C VAL A 20 31.78 0.09 31.60
N GLU A 21 31.12 0.92 32.41
CA GLU A 21 31.09 2.40 32.25
C GLU A 21 32.50 3.03 32.06
N PRO A 22 33.56 2.62 32.80
CA PRO A 22 34.89 3.21 32.60
C PRO A 22 35.55 2.88 31.25
N ASN A 23 35.13 1.81 30.58
CA ASN A 23 35.66 1.35 29.29
C ASN A 23 34.52 0.93 28.35
N GLU A 24 33.43 1.70 28.35
CA GLU A 24 32.14 1.28 27.80
C GLU A 24 32.25 0.94 26.31
N LEU A 25 32.86 1.82 25.52
CA LEU A 25 33.07 1.57 24.08
C LEU A 25 33.76 0.23 23.81
N VAL A 26 34.80 -0.12 24.57
CA VAL A 26 35.54 -1.38 24.36
C VAL A 26 34.71 -2.60 24.79
N LYS A 27 33.91 -2.46 25.86
CA LYS A 27 33.09 -3.55 26.41
C LYS A 27 31.82 -3.78 25.60
N GLU A 28 31.20 -2.72 25.11
CA GLU A 28 29.96 -2.75 24.34
C GLU A 28 30.20 -2.95 22.83
N ALA A 29 31.40 -2.67 22.32
CA ALA A 29 31.70 -2.77 20.89
C ALA A 29 31.23 -4.08 20.22
N PRO A 30 31.47 -5.29 20.77
CA PRO A 30 30.97 -6.52 20.16
C PRO A 30 29.43 -6.58 20.07
N PHE A 31 28.74 -6.04 21.07
CA PHE A 31 27.28 -6.01 21.10
C PHE A 31 26.72 -4.97 20.14
N ILE A 32 27.37 -3.81 20.01
CA ILE A 32 27.04 -2.80 19.00
C ILE A 32 27.19 -3.38 17.59
N VAL A 33 28.27 -4.11 17.31
CA VAL A 33 28.47 -4.77 16.00
C VAL A 33 27.34 -5.76 15.71
N HIS A 34 26.98 -6.62 16.67
CA HIS A 34 25.87 -7.55 16.51
C HIS A 34 24.53 -6.84 16.32
N ASN A 35 24.29 -5.76 17.07
CA ASN A 35 23.07 -4.98 16.97
C ASN A 35 22.94 -4.28 15.62
N ILE A 36 24.00 -3.62 15.12
CA ILE A 36 24.01 -3.00 13.79
C ILE A 36 23.69 -4.04 12.72
N ALA A 37 24.42 -5.17 12.73
CA ALA A 37 24.23 -6.23 11.74
C ALA A 37 22.83 -6.84 11.81
N ALA A 38 22.36 -7.19 13.01
CA ALA A 38 21.07 -7.84 13.21
C ALA A 38 19.89 -6.91 12.96
N THR A 39 19.96 -5.63 13.33
CA THR A 39 18.91 -4.65 13.02
C THR A 39 18.82 -4.44 11.51
N ARG A 40 19.98 -4.27 10.83
CA ARG A 40 19.98 -4.13 9.37
C ARG A 40 19.40 -5.36 8.70
N GLN A 41 19.82 -6.56 9.10
CA GLN A 41 19.26 -7.80 8.59
C GLN A 41 17.77 -7.93 8.91
N GLY A 42 17.33 -7.63 10.13
CA GLY A 42 15.94 -7.74 10.57
C GLY A 42 14.96 -6.93 9.71
N PHE A 43 15.40 -5.81 9.16
CA PHE A 43 14.59 -4.92 8.32
C PHE A 43 15.01 -4.88 6.85
N GLY A 44 15.94 -5.74 6.41
CA GLY A 44 16.35 -5.84 5.00
C GLY A 44 17.17 -4.64 4.53
N LEU A 45 17.90 -4.02 5.45
CA LEU A 45 18.78 -2.88 5.19
C LEU A 45 20.23 -3.33 4.91
N ASP A 46 20.54 -4.59 5.12
CA ASP A 46 21.84 -5.20 4.82
C ASP A 46 22.11 -5.30 3.31
N THR A 47 21.06 -5.27 2.48
CA THR A 47 21.13 -5.28 1.02
C THR A 47 21.05 -3.88 0.38
N VAL A 48 21.01 -2.82 1.19
CA VAL A 48 20.96 -1.44 0.67
C VAL A 48 22.27 -1.10 -0.03
N GLU A 49 22.17 -0.66 -1.28
CA GLU A 49 23.32 -0.18 -2.04
C GLU A 49 23.54 1.32 -1.79
N GLU A 50 24.69 1.66 -1.23
CA GLU A 50 25.07 3.06 -1.00
C GLU A 50 25.95 3.56 -2.15
N ARG A 51 25.61 4.74 -2.68
CA ARG A 51 26.31 5.42 -3.77
C ARG A 51 26.65 6.84 -3.32
N SER A 52 27.82 7.34 -3.68
CA SER A 52 28.21 8.72 -3.39
C SER A 52 28.10 9.57 -4.64
N LEU A 53 27.40 10.69 -4.53
CA LEU A 53 27.31 11.72 -5.55
C LEU A 53 28.42 12.76 -5.34
N THR A 54 28.87 13.39 -6.41
CA THR A 54 29.92 14.43 -6.35
C THR A 54 29.38 15.78 -5.91
N GLY A 55 28.08 16.03 -6.08
CA GLY A 55 27.41 17.28 -5.70
C GLY A 55 27.76 18.51 -6.55
N ASP A 56 28.55 18.35 -7.62
CA ASP A 56 29.06 19.45 -8.46
C ASP A 56 28.43 19.50 -9.87
N ALA A 57 27.39 18.69 -10.13
CA ALA A 57 26.75 18.67 -11.44
C ALA A 57 26.02 20.00 -11.69
N SER A 58 26.35 20.67 -12.80
CA SER A 58 25.60 21.83 -13.28
C SER A 58 24.47 21.37 -14.18
N LEU A 59 23.24 21.80 -13.90
CA LEU A 59 22.08 21.51 -14.74
C LEU A 59 22.10 22.38 -16.00
N ASP A 60 22.09 21.75 -17.17
CA ASP A 60 21.95 22.43 -18.46
C ASP A 60 20.68 22.00 -19.22
N ALA A 61 20.49 22.58 -20.42
CA ALA A 61 19.31 22.33 -21.24
C ALA A 61 19.34 20.96 -21.96
N GLU A 62 20.50 20.31 -22.09
CA GLU A 62 20.59 18.93 -22.57
C GLU A 62 20.16 17.97 -21.47
N ASP A 63 20.58 18.19 -20.21
CA ASP A 63 20.16 17.37 -19.07
C ASP A 63 18.63 17.30 -18.96
N ILE A 64 17.93 18.42 -19.15
CA ILE A 64 16.46 18.48 -19.13
C ILE A 64 15.86 17.69 -20.29
N ARG A 65 16.49 17.72 -21.48
CA ARG A 65 16.03 17.00 -22.67
C ARG A 65 16.24 15.49 -22.53
N GLU A 66 17.38 15.06 -21.99
CA GLU A 66 17.70 13.65 -21.73
C GLU A 66 16.86 13.02 -20.61
N ASN A 67 16.17 13.84 -19.82
CA ASN A 67 15.28 13.40 -18.72
C ASN A 67 13.83 13.86 -18.94
N ALA A 68 13.42 14.06 -20.20
CA ALA A 68 12.10 14.60 -20.54
C ALA A 68 10.94 13.77 -19.96
N LEU A 69 11.07 12.44 -19.86
CA LEU A 69 10.02 11.59 -19.29
C LEU A 69 9.86 11.80 -17.78
N SER A 70 10.96 12.05 -17.06
CA SER A 70 10.92 12.42 -15.64
C SER A 70 10.18 13.75 -15.45
N ILE A 71 10.49 14.75 -16.28
CA ILE A 71 9.82 16.06 -16.26
C ILE A 71 8.33 15.94 -16.60
N LYS A 72 7.98 15.10 -17.57
CA LYS A 72 6.59 14.77 -17.94
C LYS A 72 5.81 14.00 -16.86
N ASN A 73 6.45 13.64 -15.74
CA ASN A 73 5.82 12.94 -14.62
C ASN A 73 6.00 13.67 -13.28
N VAL A 74 6.50 14.92 -13.29
CA VAL A 74 6.58 15.73 -12.07
C VAL A 74 5.18 15.99 -11.54
N ARG A 75 4.90 15.41 -10.36
CA ARG A 75 3.59 15.45 -9.73
C ARG A 75 3.22 16.88 -9.31
N LEU A 76 2.03 17.31 -9.73
CA LEU A 76 1.38 18.55 -9.29
C LEU A 76 0.32 18.31 -8.22
N TRP A 77 -0.28 17.12 -8.19
CA TRP A 77 -1.36 16.76 -7.27
C TRP A 77 -0.86 16.13 -5.97
N ASP A 78 -1.57 16.40 -4.88
CA ASP A 78 -1.43 15.65 -3.61
C ASP A 78 -2.73 14.89 -3.33
N HIS A 79 -2.65 13.85 -2.51
CA HIS A 79 -3.72 12.90 -2.24
C HIS A 79 -4.96 13.58 -1.66
N GLU A 80 -4.81 14.31 -0.54
CA GLU A 80 -5.96 14.91 0.15
C GLU A 80 -6.70 15.97 -0.70
N PRO A 81 -6.04 16.95 -1.34
CA PRO A 81 -6.74 17.92 -2.18
C PRO A 81 -7.37 17.28 -3.42
N LEU A 82 -6.72 16.28 -4.00
CA LEU A 82 -7.24 15.58 -5.17
C LEU A 82 -8.48 14.75 -4.82
N LEU A 83 -8.48 14.08 -3.66
CA LEU A 83 -9.64 13.33 -3.15
C LEU A 83 -10.88 14.23 -3.02
N VAL A 84 -10.73 15.40 -2.41
CA VAL A 84 -11.81 16.40 -2.29
C VAL A 84 -12.31 16.84 -3.67
N THR A 85 -11.39 17.04 -4.61
CA THR A 85 -11.73 17.45 -5.97
C THR A 85 -12.48 16.35 -6.73
N PHE A 86 -12.04 15.08 -6.61
CA PHE A 86 -12.75 13.93 -7.15
C PHE A 86 -14.16 13.82 -6.59
N GLY A 87 -14.34 14.03 -5.28
CA GLY A 87 -15.65 14.12 -4.64
C GLY A 87 -16.57 15.10 -5.37
N GLN A 88 -16.10 16.33 -5.54
CA GLN A 88 -16.88 17.41 -6.16
C GLN A 88 -17.21 17.18 -7.64
N VAL A 89 -16.26 16.67 -8.42
CA VAL A 89 -16.40 16.62 -9.89
C VAL A 89 -16.82 15.26 -10.41
N GLN A 90 -16.72 14.18 -9.61
CA GLN A 90 -16.86 12.80 -10.08
C GLN A 90 -17.74 11.90 -9.20
N GLU A 91 -18.26 12.33 -8.05
CA GLU A 91 -19.26 11.54 -7.29
C GLU A 91 -20.53 11.32 -8.11
N ILE A 92 -21.04 12.38 -8.75
CA ILE A 92 -22.25 12.44 -9.60
C ILE A 92 -23.56 12.14 -8.83
N ARG A 93 -23.52 11.31 -7.79
CA ARG A 93 -24.64 10.94 -6.92
C ARG A 93 -24.19 10.88 -5.47
N PRO A 94 -25.07 11.25 -4.51
CA PRO A 94 -24.71 11.40 -3.10
C PRO A 94 -24.43 10.07 -2.37
N TYR A 95 -24.73 8.92 -2.98
CA TYR A 95 -24.43 7.61 -2.40
C TYR A 95 -23.14 7.00 -2.92
N TYR A 96 -22.48 7.66 -3.88
CA TYR A 96 -21.11 7.34 -4.24
C TYR A 96 -20.17 8.29 -3.54
N ASP A 97 -19.00 7.77 -3.16
CA ASP A 97 -17.92 8.55 -2.55
C ASP A 97 -16.57 7.88 -2.88
N PHE A 98 -15.49 8.60 -2.62
CA PHE A 98 -14.12 8.14 -2.82
C PHE A 98 -13.45 7.98 -1.45
N VAL A 99 -12.82 6.83 -1.20
CA VAL A 99 -12.21 6.53 0.11
C VAL A 99 -10.80 7.09 0.20
N ALA A 100 -9.97 6.78 -0.80
CA ALA A 100 -8.58 7.17 -0.90
C ALA A 100 -8.19 7.41 -2.36
N VAL A 101 -7.09 8.13 -2.57
CA VAL A 101 -6.45 8.25 -3.87
C VAL A 101 -5.15 7.47 -3.83
N ASP A 102 -4.85 6.75 -4.90
CA ASP A 102 -3.63 5.96 -5.05
C ASP A 102 -2.77 6.45 -6.18
N ASN A 103 -1.45 6.24 -6.05
CA ASN A 103 -0.51 6.35 -7.16
C ASN A 103 -0.34 5.01 -7.88
N ASP A 104 -0.25 5.10 -9.21
CA ASP A 104 0.08 3.99 -10.11
C ASP A 104 0.77 4.53 -11.37
N ARG A 105 1.09 3.66 -12.32
CA ARG A 105 1.71 3.97 -13.60
C ARG A 105 1.08 3.15 -14.72
N TYR A 106 0.91 3.77 -15.88
CA TYR A 106 0.41 3.13 -17.09
C TYR A 106 1.22 3.58 -18.29
N ILE A 107 1.34 2.73 -19.31
CA ILE A 107 1.82 3.15 -20.62
C ILE A 107 0.64 3.80 -21.34
N ILE A 108 0.74 5.10 -21.65
CA ILE A 108 -0.28 5.87 -22.37
C ILE A 108 0.36 6.52 -23.58
N ASP A 109 -0.22 6.29 -24.76
CA ASP A 109 0.31 6.76 -26.05
C ASP A 109 1.80 6.37 -26.25
N GLY A 110 2.21 5.22 -25.71
CA GLY A 110 3.59 4.70 -25.76
C GLY A 110 4.56 5.30 -24.73
N GLU A 111 4.12 6.19 -23.83
CA GLU A 111 4.95 6.78 -22.78
C GLU A 111 4.52 6.28 -21.39
N LEU A 112 5.48 6.04 -20.50
CA LEU A 112 5.18 5.73 -19.09
C LEU A 112 4.66 6.98 -18.38
N ARG A 113 3.42 6.93 -17.91
CA ARG A 113 2.74 8.02 -17.22
C ARG A 113 2.38 7.62 -15.80
N GLN A 114 2.80 8.43 -14.84
CA GLN A 114 2.35 8.34 -13.47
C GLN A 114 0.92 8.89 -13.38
N THR A 115 0.07 8.13 -12.72
CA THR A 115 -1.34 8.42 -12.56
C THR A 115 -1.73 8.47 -11.09
N MET A 116 -2.83 9.17 -10.82
CA MET A 116 -3.56 9.07 -9.58
C MET A 116 -4.99 8.62 -9.88
N LEU A 117 -5.47 7.68 -9.08
CA LEU A 117 -6.77 7.07 -9.28
C LEU A 117 -7.51 6.85 -7.97
N SER A 118 -8.84 6.80 -8.04
CA SER A 118 -9.69 6.50 -6.90
C SER A 118 -10.94 5.74 -7.34
N PRO A 119 -11.24 4.58 -6.75
CA PRO A 119 -12.45 3.83 -7.05
C PRO A 119 -13.67 4.53 -6.48
N ARG A 120 -14.75 4.56 -7.27
CA ARG A 120 -16.02 5.14 -6.86
C ARG A 120 -16.85 4.11 -6.10
N GLU A 121 -16.86 4.19 -4.79
CA GLU A 121 -17.49 3.20 -3.92
C GLU A 121 -18.88 3.60 -3.44
N LEU A 122 -19.69 2.61 -3.04
CA LEU A 122 -21.05 2.82 -2.57
C LEU A 122 -21.10 2.96 -1.04
N PHE A 123 -21.64 4.09 -0.58
CA PHE A 123 -21.90 4.36 0.82
C PHE A 123 -23.38 4.20 1.12
N VAL A 124 -23.76 3.03 1.63
CA VAL A 124 -25.17 2.69 1.92
C VAL A 124 -25.80 3.69 2.90
N SER A 125 -25.01 4.26 3.82
CA SER A 125 -25.44 5.31 4.75
C SER A 125 -25.98 6.57 4.08
N SER A 126 -25.62 6.80 2.81
CA SER A 126 -25.98 7.99 2.04
C SER A 126 -27.08 7.71 1.01
N VAL A 127 -27.64 6.49 1.01
CA VAL A 127 -28.80 6.14 0.18
C VAL A 127 -30.04 6.94 0.65
N PRO A 128 -30.80 7.58 -0.25
CA PRO A 128 -31.89 8.50 0.13
C PRO A 128 -33.02 7.87 0.93
N GLN A 129 -33.37 6.61 0.63
CA GLN A 129 -34.47 5.89 1.27
C GLN A 129 -33.92 4.59 1.86
N LYS A 130 -33.74 4.58 3.17
CA LYS A 130 -33.14 3.49 3.96
C LYS A 130 -34.13 2.39 4.29
N THR A 131 -34.60 1.70 3.24
CA THR A 131 -35.38 0.47 3.40
C THR A 131 -34.45 -0.73 3.28
N TRP A 132 -34.80 -1.85 3.93
CA TRP A 132 -34.02 -3.07 3.84
C TRP A 132 -33.78 -3.51 2.38
N VAL A 133 -34.79 -3.39 1.51
CA VAL A 133 -34.66 -3.68 0.07
C VAL A 133 -33.64 -2.75 -0.59
N ASN A 134 -33.69 -1.44 -0.32
CA ASN A 134 -32.74 -0.51 -0.91
C ASN A 134 -31.31 -0.72 -0.43
N GLU A 135 -31.12 -0.92 0.87
CA GLU A 135 -29.80 -1.06 1.50
C GLU A 135 -29.15 -2.40 1.20
N THR A 136 -29.94 -3.44 0.89
CA THR A 136 -29.42 -4.81 0.74
C THR A 136 -29.63 -5.43 -0.63
N MET A 137 -30.48 -4.89 -1.51
CA MET A 137 -30.80 -5.48 -2.82
C MET A 137 -30.77 -4.49 -3.98
N THR A 138 -31.16 -3.23 -3.77
CA THR A 138 -31.16 -2.23 -4.85
C THR A 138 -29.77 -1.60 -5.01
N TYR A 139 -29.19 -1.05 -3.94
CA TYR A 139 -27.87 -0.41 -4.00
C TYR A 139 -26.84 -1.40 -3.45
N THR A 140 -26.20 -2.14 -4.35
CA THR A 140 -25.35 -3.26 -3.98
C THR A 140 -23.87 -3.03 -4.22
N HIS A 141 -23.47 -2.12 -5.11
CA HIS A 141 -22.08 -1.96 -5.54
C HIS A 141 -21.73 -0.49 -5.85
N GLY A 142 -20.43 -0.17 -5.73
CA GLY A 142 -19.82 1.02 -6.32
C GLY A 142 -19.66 0.86 -7.83
N TYR A 143 -19.27 1.92 -8.55
CA TYR A 143 -19.20 1.86 -10.01
C TYR A 143 -18.12 2.76 -10.62
N GLY A 144 -17.10 2.12 -11.19
CA GLY A 144 -16.03 2.75 -11.95
C GLY A 144 -14.91 3.36 -11.09
N VAL A 145 -14.01 4.06 -11.76
CA VAL A 145 -12.82 4.68 -11.19
C VAL A 145 -12.64 6.07 -11.79
N ALA A 146 -12.21 7.05 -10.99
CA ALA A 146 -11.69 8.31 -11.50
C ALA A 146 -10.17 8.17 -11.62
N LEU A 147 -9.60 8.47 -12.78
CA LEU A 147 -8.16 8.32 -13.02
C LEU A 147 -7.65 9.47 -13.88
N GLY A 148 -6.51 10.05 -13.49
CA GLY A 148 -5.86 11.12 -14.25
C GLY A 148 -4.34 11.13 -14.10
N PRO A 149 -3.61 11.80 -15.00
CA PRO A 149 -2.17 11.97 -14.87
C PRO A 149 -1.84 12.90 -13.69
N VAL A 150 -0.68 12.69 -13.08
CA VAL A 150 -0.26 13.47 -11.89
C VAL A 150 0.08 14.93 -12.17
N ASN A 151 0.20 15.33 -13.43
CA ASN A 151 0.86 16.57 -13.84
C ASN A 151 0.08 17.42 -14.86
N GLU A 152 -1.19 17.11 -15.14
CA GLU A 152 -2.00 17.87 -16.08
C GLU A 152 -3.22 18.50 -15.42
N VAL A 153 -3.47 19.77 -15.75
CA VAL A 153 -4.60 20.57 -15.28
C VAL A 153 -5.45 21.04 -16.45
N THR A 154 -6.75 21.23 -16.23
CA THR A 154 -7.64 21.91 -17.18
C THR A 154 -7.43 23.43 -17.11
N PRO A 155 -7.95 24.22 -18.07
CA PRO A 155 -7.90 25.68 -18.00
C PRO A 155 -8.53 26.27 -16.73
N GLU A 156 -9.46 25.55 -16.11
CA GLU A 156 -10.13 25.91 -14.85
C GLU A 156 -9.32 25.51 -13.60
N GLY A 157 -8.15 24.89 -13.77
CA GLY A 157 -7.30 24.42 -12.68
C GLY A 157 -7.75 23.09 -12.05
N LEU A 158 -8.63 22.35 -12.72
CA LEU A 158 -9.10 21.02 -12.26
C LEU A 158 -8.16 19.91 -12.78
N PRO A 159 -8.14 18.73 -12.14
CA PRO A 159 -7.43 17.57 -12.68
C PRO A 159 -7.98 17.17 -14.05
N LYS A 160 -7.08 16.97 -15.01
CA LYS A 160 -7.45 16.27 -16.24
C LYS A 160 -7.67 14.79 -15.89
N LEU A 161 -8.71 14.18 -16.46
CA LEU A 161 -9.07 12.79 -16.19
C LEU A 161 -8.99 11.97 -17.48
N PHE A 162 -8.28 10.84 -17.42
CA PHE A 162 -8.27 9.81 -18.46
C PHE A 162 -9.50 8.89 -18.36
N ILE A 163 -9.95 8.61 -17.12
CA ILE A 163 -11.19 7.86 -16.84
C ILE A 163 -12.10 8.74 -15.97
N LYS A 164 -13.33 8.94 -16.42
CA LYS A 164 -14.32 9.80 -15.73
C LYS A 164 -15.76 9.38 -15.99
N ASP A 165 -16.67 10.02 -15.28
CA ASP A 165 -18.12 9.97 -15.46
C ASP A 165 -18.77 8.60 -15.19
N LEU A 166 -20.08 8.52 -15.45
CA LEU A 166 -20.93 7.33 -15.29
C LEU A 166 -21.81 7.16 -16.55
N PRO A 167 -21.72 6.04 -17.29
CA PRO A 167 -20.70 4.99 -17.15
C PRO A 167 -19.29 5.53 -17.47
N PRO A 168 -18.21 4.87 -16.99
CA PRO A 168 -16.85 5.32 -17.22
C PRO A 168 -16.55 5.60 -18.70
N GLN A 169 -16.10 6.82 -18.98
CA GLN A 169 -15.57 7.25 -20.26
C GLN A 169 -14.05 7.20 -20.19
N VAL A 170 -13.44 6.50 -21.14
CA VAL A 170 -11.98 6.32 -21.20
C VAL A 170 -11.42 7.07 -22.41
N THR A 171 -10.46 7.95 -22.15
CA THR A 171 -9.85 8.80 -23.18
C THR A 171 -8.83 8.05 -24.04
N HIS A 172 -8.14 7.07 -23.45
CA HIS A 172 -7.12 6.22 -24.12
C HIS A 172 -7.55 4.73 -24.06
N PRO A 173 -8.62 4.34 -24.77
CA PRO A 173 -9.21 2.99 -24.65
C PRO A 173 -8.33 1.87 -25.23
N ASP A 174 -7.32 2.19 -26.04
CA ASP A 174 -6.37 1.21 -26.56
C ASP A 174 -5.29 0.85 -25.51
N ASP A 175 -5.07 1.74 -24.53
CA ASP A 175 -4.01 1.60 -23.50
C ASP A 175 -4.58 1.17 -22.14
N ILE A 176 -5.71 1.75 -21.72
CA ILE A 176 -6.40 1.41 -20.46
C ILE A 176 -7.87 1.18 -20.77
N ARG A 177 -8.45 0.13 -20.19
CA ARG A 177 -9.86 -0.21 -20.37
C ARG A 177 -10.53 -0.49 -19.05
N VAL A 178 -11.82 -0.16 -18.98
CA VAL A 178 -12.71 -0.53 -17.87
C VAL A 178 -13.94 -1.17 -18.51
N ASP A 179 -13.84 -2.49 -18.71
CA ASP A 179 -14.94 -3.28 -19.26
C ASP A 179 -15.90 -3.73 -18.13
N GLU A 180 -15.36 -4.00 -16.94
CA GLU A 180 -16.10 -4.39 -15.74
C GLU A 180 -15.92 -3.34 -14.63
N ALA A 181 -16.84 -2.39 -14.56
CA ALA A 181 -16.77 -1.24 -13.65
C ALA A 181 -17.37 -1.50 -12.27
N ALA A 182 -18.12 -2.59 -12.06
CA ALA A 182 -18.86 -2.82 -10.83
C ALA A 182 -17.93 -3.21 -9.65
N ILE A 183 -18.08 -2.52 -8.52
CA ILE A 183 -17.28 -2.72 -7.31
C ILE A 183 -18.17 -3.27 -6.19
N TYR A 184 -18.27 -4.59 -6.11
CA TYR A 184 -19.01 -5.29 -5.06
C TYR A 184 -18.17 -5.44 -3.78
N TYR A 185 -16.86 -5.51 -3.92
CA TYR A 185 -15.87 -5.63 -2.85
C TYR A 185 -14.94 -4.42 -2.90
N GLY A 186 -14.79 -3.72 -1.78
CA GLY A 186 -14.04 -2.46 -1.72
C GLY A 186 -13.68 -2.07 -0.29
N GLU A 187 -13.29 -0.82 -0.09
CA GLU A 187 -12.89 -0.28 1.21
C GLU A 187 -14.04 0.33 2.00
N ALA A 188 -15.13 0.71 1.32
CA ALA A 188 -16.29 1.33 1.95
C ALA A 188 -16.86 0.46 3.09
N PRO A 189 -17.54 1.07 4.09
CA PRO A 189 -18.11 0.36 5.22
C PRO A 189 -18.97 -0.85 4.82
N ASP A 190 -18.62 -2.00 5.38
CA ASP A 190 -19.20 -3.30 5.03
C ASP A 190 -20.71 -3.34 5.32
N THR A 191 -21.53 -3.46 4.27
CA THR A 191 -22.96 -3.76 4.38
C THR A 191 -23.26 -5.03 3.60
N PRO A 192 -23.76 -6.09 4.27
CA PRO A 192 -24.15 -7.31 3.57
C PRO A 192 -25.25 -7.06 2.56
N VAL A 193 -25.07 -7.59 1.34
CA VAL A 193 -26.06 -7.47 0.26
C VAL A 193 -26.50 -8.83 -0.25
N PHE A 194 -27.72 -8.88 -0.76
CA PHE A 194 -28.32 -10.02 -1.42
C PHE A 194 -28.37 -9.75 -2.91
N VAL A 195 -27.75 -10.65 -3.66
CA VAL A 195 -27.62 -10.57 -5.11
C VAL A 195 -28.37 -11.72 -5.76
N GLN A 196 -28.63 -11.62 -7.06
CA GLN A 196 -29.45 -12.60 -7.79
C GLN A 196 -30.84 -12.76 -7.14
N THR A 197 -31.44 -11.63 -6.75
CA THR A 197 -32.80 -11.55 -6.20
C THR A 197 -33.82 -11.20 -7.30
N ASN A 198 -35.11 -11.18 -6.96
CA ASN A 198 -36.14 -10.66 -7.86
C ASN A 198 -36.10 -9.13 -7.97
N THR A 199 -35.46 -8.45 -7.01
CA THR A 199 -35.23 -7.01 -7.09
C THR A 199 -33.99 -6.73 -7.97
N PRO A 200 -34.12 -5.94 -9.05
CA PRO A 200 -32.99 -5.59 -9.87
C PRO A 200 -32.05 -4.62 -9.14
N GLU A 201 -30.75 -4.78 -9.36
CA GLU A 201 -29.70 -3.96 -8.74
C GLU A 201 -29.55 -2.68 -9.55
N PHE A 202 -29.50 -1.53 -8.87
CA PHE A 202 -29.18 -0.27 -9.51
C PHE A 202 -27.71 -0.29 -9.96
N ASP A 203 -27.48 0.08 -11.21
CA ASP A 203 -26.16 0.02 -11.84
C ASP A 203 -25.57 1.43 -11.92
N TYR A 204 -26.09 2.27 -12.82
CA TYR A 204 -25.69 3.66 -12.93
C TYR A 204 -26.81 4.55 -13.50
N PRO A 205 -26.75 5.87 -13.30
CA PRO A 205 -27.68 6.79 -13.92
C PRO A 205 -27.31 7.05 -15.39
N TYR A 206 -28.31 7.17 -16.28
CA TYR A 206 -28.10 7.56 -17.67
C TYR A 206 -29.11 8.61 -18.10
N GLY A 207 -28.68 9.88 -18.09
CA GLY A 207 -29.58 11.03 -18.24
C GLY A 207 -30.65 11.04 -17.14
N GLU A 208 -31.92 11.04 -17.52
CA GLU A 208 -33.07 10.92 -16.59
C GLU A 208 -33.44 9.46 -16.25
N LYS A 209 -32.82 8.48 -16.91
CA LYS A 209 -33.10 7.05 -16.71
C LYS A 209 -32.18 6.44 -15.67
N ARG A 210 -32.62 5.31 -15.11
CA ARG A 210 -31.83 4.44 -14.25
C ARG A 210 -31.54 3.15 -15.00
N VAL A 211 -30.27 2.78 -15.07
CA VAL A 211 -29.86 1.47 -15.59
C VAL A 211 -29.81 0.51 -14.41
N PHE A 212 -30.23 -0.72 -14.66
CA PHE A 212 -30.26 -1.79 -13.68
C PHE A 212 -29.55 -3.01 -14.22
N THR A 213 -28.96 -3.77 -13.31
CA THR A 213 -28.22 -4.99 -13.60
C THR A 213 -28.66 -6.12 -12.67
N LYS A 214 -28.09 -7.29 -12.90
CA LYS A 214 -28.12 -8.43 -11.98
C LYS A 214 -26.71 -8.95 -11.85
N TYR A 215 -26.30 -9.23 -10.62
CA TYR A 215 -25.00 -9.82 -10.36
C TYR A 215 -24.80 -11.14 -11.12
N ASP A 216 -23.79 -11.16 -11.96
CA ASP A 216 -23.32 -12.29 -12.75
C ASP A 216 -21.96 -12.82 -12.26
N GLY A 217 -21.43 -12.26 -11.17
CA GLY A 217 -20.18 -12.69 -10.57
C GLY A 217 -20.27 -14.01 -9.80
N LYS A 218 -19.09 -14.51 -9.43
CA LYS A 218 -18.92 -15.82 -8.79
C LYS A 218 -19.05 -15.76 -7.27
N GLY A 219 -18.80 -14.59 -6.68
CA GLY A 219 -18.79 -14.36 -5.24
C GLY A 219 -20.10 -14.68 -4.52
N GLY A 220 -19.99 -14.77 -3.19
CA GLY A 220 -21.14 -14.93 -2.29
C GLY A 220 -21.45 -16.35 -1.85
N ILE A 221 -22.26 -16.45 -0.80
CA ILE A 221 -22.76 -17.71 -0.27
C ILE A 221 -24.18 -17.92 -0.81
N SER A 222 -24.46 -19.05 -1.45
CA SER A 222 -25.81 -19.39 -1.91
C SER A 222 -26.78 -19.55 -0.73
N ILE A 223 -27.92 -18.84 -0.77
CA ILE A 223 -28.94 -18.84 0.27
C ILE A 223 -30.30 -19.37 -0.21
N GLY A 224 -30.30 -20.09 -1.33
CA GLY A 224 -31.49 -20.80 -1.81
C GLY A 224 -31.97 -21.89 -0.84
N ASN A 225 -31.05 -22.54 -0.14
CA ASN A 225 -31.38 -23.54 0.86
C ASN A 225 -31.97 -22.89 2.13
N PHE A 226 -33.16 -23.35 2.55
CA PHE A 226 -33.85 -22.80 3.71
C PHE A 226 -33.04 -22.84 5.01
N LEU A 227 -32.23 -23.89 5.23
CA LEU A 227 -31.35 -23.97 6.41
C LEU A 227 -30.25 -22.91 6.35
N VAL A 228 -29.56 -22.77 5.21
CA VAL A 228 -28.51 -21.75 5.03
C VAL A 228 -29.11 -20.35 5.16
N ARG A 229 -30.27 -20.11 4.54
CA ARG A 229 -31.04 -18.88 4.65
C ARG A 229 -31.39 -18.55 6.10
N THR A 230 -31.79 -19.55 6.89
CA THR A 230 -32.09 -19.38 8.33
C THR A 230 -30.83 -19.05 9.13
N LEU A 231 -29.70 -19.70 8.85
CA LEU A 231 -28.42 -19.38 9.51
C LEU A 231 -27.95 -17.96 9.18
N VAL A 232 -28.12 -17.52 7.94
CA VAL A 232 -27.83 -16.14 7.52
C VAL A 232 -28.76 -15.15 8.23
N ALA A 233 -30.06 -15.46 8.33
CA ALA A 233 -31.03 -14.65 9.07
C ALA A 233 -30.63 -14.48 10.55
N ILE A 234 -30.20 -15.57 11.21
CA ILE A 234 -29.70 -15.53 12.59
C ILE A 234 -28.41 -14.71 12.67
N ARG A 235 -27.46 -14.93 11.75
CA ARG A 235 -26.15 -14.25 11.73
C ARG A 235 -26.28 -12.74 11.53
N LEU A 236 -27.26 -12.31 10.74
CA LEU A 236 -27.55 -10.91 10.46
C LEU A 236 -28.59 -10.31 11.42
N GLY A 237 -29.24 -11.12 12.26
CA GLY A 237 -30.27 -10.66 13.20
C GLY A 237 -31.55 -10.15 12.52
N THR A 238 -31.90 -10.67 11.34
CA THR A 238 -33.00 -10.17 10.52
C THR A 238 -33.89 -11.30 10.02
N ALA A 239 -35.19 -11.22 10.30
CA ALA A 239 -36.18 -12.15 9.75
C ALA A 239 -36.49 -11.87 8.27
N GLN A 240 -36.13 -10.69 7.74
CA GLN A 240 -36.43 -10.32 6.35
C GLN A 240 -35.78 -11.30 5.35
N VAL A 241 -34.63 -11.89 5.70
CA VAL A 241 -33.95 -12.91 4.87
C VAL A 241 -34.82 -14.15 4.61
N ILE A 242 -35.70 -14.51 5.55
CA ILE A 242 -36.61 -15.66 5.43
C ILE A 242 -37.94 -15.22 4.80
N LEU A 243 -38.46 -14.05 5.20
CA LEU A 243 -39.80 -13.60 4.85
C LEU A 243 -39.90 -12.91 3.48
N SER A 244 -38.79 -12.43 2.93
CA SER A 244 -38.77 -11.75 1.63
C SER A 244 -39.00 -12.73 0.48
N SER A 245 -39.98 -12.42 -0.37
CA SER A 245 -40.22 -13.12 -1.64
C SER A 245 -39.19 -12.77 -2.73
N ASP A 246 -38.33 -11.78 -2.49
CA ASP A 246 -37.26 -11.42 -3.43
C ASP A 246 -36.10 -12.41 -3.40
N ILE A 247 -35.91 -13.11 -2.27
CA ILE A 247 -34.85 -14.10 -2.11
C ILE A 247 -35.30 -15.45 -2.69
N THR A 248 -34.68 -15.83 -3.81
CA THR A 248 -34.99 -17.03 -4.59
C THR A 248 -34.04 -18.19 -4.27
N ALA A 249 -34.17 -19.30 -5.01
CA ALA A 249 -33.24 -20.42 -4.92
C ALA A 249 -31.82 -20.08 -5.42
N ASP A 250 -31.71 -19.09 -6.32
CA ASP A 250 -30.44 -18.69 -6.93
C ASP A 250 -29.74 -17.58 -6.15
N SER A 251 -30.47 -16.90 -5.25
CA SER A 251 -29.93 -15.76 -4.51
C SER A 251 -28.69 -16.12 -3.68
N LYS A 252 -27.76 -15.18 -3.65
CA LYS A 252 -26.54 -15.26 -2.83
C LYS A 252 -26.47 -14.09 -1.86
N VAL A 253 -25.74 -14.28 -0.76
CA VAL A 253 -25.37 -13.20 0.15
C VAL A 253 -23.89 -12.90 0.04
N LEU A 254 -23.55 -11.63 -0.14
CA LEU A 254 -22.18 -11.11 -0.04
C LEU A 254 -22.00 -10.56 1.38
N LEU A 255 -21.41 -11.37 2.27
CA LEU A 255 -21.36 -11.06 3.72
C LEU A 255 -20.20 -10.16 4.13
N TYR A 256 -19.00 -10.42 3.63
CA TYR A 256 -17.76 -9.73 4.02
C TYR A 256 -17.17 -9.10 2.77
N ARG A 257 -17.57 -7.87 2.50
CA ARG A 257 -17.25 -7.15 1.26
C ARG A 257 -16.08 -6.22 1.43
N ASN A 258 -15.86 -5.74 2.65
CA ASN A 258 -14.68 -4.93 2.96
C ASN A 258 -13.41 -5.77 2.76
N VAL A 259 -12.53 -5.30 1.89
CA VAL A 259 -11.32 -6.02 1.44
C VAL A 259 -10.36 -6.34 2.58
N MET A 260 -10.14 -5.38 3.49
CA MET A 260 -9.29 -5.54 4.66
C MET A 260 -9.86 -6.55 5.65
N GLN A 261 -11.16 -6.44 5.93
CA GLN A 261 -11.87 -7.36 6.80
C GLN A 261 -11.80 -8.80 6.27
N ARG A 262 -11.87 -8.97 4.95
CA ARG A 262 -11.82 -10.26 4.26
C ARG A 262 -10.44 -10.92 4.38
N VAL A 263 -9.35 -10.21 4.09
CA VAL A 263 -7.99 -10.80 4.19
C VAL A 263 -7.61 -11.15 5.62
N GLN A 264 -7.99 -10.31 6.59
CA GLN A 264 -7.76 -10.58 8.02
C GLN A 264 -8.49 -11.83 8.52
N ARG A 265 -9.65 -12.17 7.93
CA ARG A 265 -10.38 -13.41 8.25
C ARG A 265 -9.75 -14.63 7.60
N LEU A 266 -9.24 -14.50 6.38
CA LEU A 266 -8.66 -15.60 5.61
C LEU A 266 -7.29 -16.02 6.14
N ALA A 267 -6.43 -15.05 6.46
CA ALA A 267 -5.07 -15.31 6.97
C ALA A 267 -4.74 -14.38 8.16
N PRO A 268 -5.31 -14.63 9.36
CA PRO A 268 -5.15 -13.75 10.53
C PRO A 268 -3.72 -13.74 11.11
N PHE A 269 -2.85 -14.63 10.64
CA PHE A 269 -1.46 -14.77 11.09
C PHE A 269 -0.49 -13.85 10.31
N LEU A 270 -0.95 -13.21 9.24
CA LEU A 270 -0.22 -12.15 8.55
C LEU A 270 -0.59 -10.78 9.12
N HIS A 271 0.31 -9.82 8.96
CA HIS A 271 0.00 -8.40 9.15
C HIS A 271 -0.25 -7.75 7.81
N TYR A 272 -1.13 -6.77 7.74
CA TYR A 272 -1.51 -6.12 6.50
C TYR A 272 -1.26 -4.63 6.58
N ASP A 273 -0.93 -4.02 5.46
CA ASP A 273 -1.03 -2.58 5.29
C ASP A 273 -2.50 -2.17 5.28
N ASN A 274 -2.80 -0.98 5.80
CA ASN A 274 -4.17 -0.50 5.91
C ASN A 274 -4.61 0.34 4.71
N ASP A 275 -3.74 0.48 3.71
CA ASP A 275 -3.95 1.25 2.48
C ASP A 275 -3.90 0.31 1.26
N PRO A 276 -4.99 -0.44 0.98
CA PRO A 276 -5.10 -1.24 -0.23
C PRO A 276 -5.23 -0.31 -1.44
N TYR A 277 -4.69 -0.71 -2.59
CA TYR A 277 -4.74 0.11 -3.81
C TYR A 277 -5.45 -0.57 -4.96
N MET A 278 -6.12 0.23 -5.77
CA MET A 278 -6.83 -0.25 -6.95
C MET A 278 -5.91 -0.27 -8.18
N VAL A 279 -5.99 -1.35 -8.95
CA VAL A 279 -5.33 -1.52 -10.25
C VAL A 279 -6.39 -1.76 -11.32
N VAL A 280 -6.25 -1.07 -12.46
CA VAL A 280 -7.06 -1.30 -13.66
C VAL A 280 -6.29 -2.20 -14.61
N ASP A 281 -6.57 -3.50 -14.59
CA ASP A 281 -5.86 -4.51 -15.40
C ASP A 281 -6.82 -5.20 -16.37
N ASN A 282 -6.51 -5.17 -17.67
CA ASN A 282 -7.24 -5.87 -18.72
C ASN A 282 -8.78 -5.68 -18.66
N GLY A 283 -9.25 -4.45 -18.40
CA GLY A 283 -10.69 -4.18 -18.32
C GLY A 283 -11.31 -4.44 -16.95
N ARG A 284 -10.59 -5.02 -15.99
CA ARG A 284 -11.08 -5.37 -14.65
C ARG A 284 -10.45 -4.50 -13.57
N LEU A 285 -11.18 -4.35 -12.47
CA LEU A 285 -10.75 -3.65 -11.26
C LEU A 285 -10.30 -4.67 -10.21
N SER A 286 -9.07 -4.56 -9.73
CA SER A 286 -8.51 -5.43 -8.70
C SER A 286 -7.84 -4.62 -7.60
N TRP A 287 -8.13 -4.98 -6.36
CA TRP A 287 -7.41 -4.46 -5.20
C TRP A 287 -6.13 -5.23 -4.99
N VAL A 288 -5.06 -4.52 -4.66
CA VAL A 288 -3.80 -5.09 -4.21
C VAL A 288 -3.54 -4.64 -2.77
N ILE A 289 -3.20 -5.60 -1.91
CA ILE A 289 -2.95 -5.39 -0.48
C ILE A 289 -1.57 -5.93 -0.14
N GLU A 290 -0.87 -5.17 0.68
CA GLU A 290 0.46 -5.50 1.16
C GLU A 290 0.39 -6.36 2.42
N GLY A 291 1.04 -7.52 2.39
CA GLY A 291 1.11 -8.49 3.48
C GLY A 291 2.52 -8.63 4.04
N TYR A 292 2.62 -8.67 5.36
CA TYR A 292 3.88 -8.67 6.10
C TYR A 292 3.97 -9.84 7.08
N THR A 293 5.17 -10.39 7.20
CA THR A 293 5.58 -11.16 8.38
C THR A 293 6.38 -10.25 9.31
N LYS A 294 6.18 -10.40 10.63
CA LYS A 294 6.93 -9.64 11.62
C LYS A 294 7.14 -10.44 12.91
N THR A 295 8.21 -10.13 13.64
CA THR A 295 8.47 -10.72 14.96
C THR A 295 9.32 -9.77 15.82
N GLY A 296 9.19 -9.90 17.13
CA GLY A 296 10.05 -9.22 18.12
C GLY A 296 11.11 -10.15 18.71
N ARG A 297 11.39 -11.29 18.06
CA ARG A 297 12.27 -12.35 18.57
C ARG A 297 13.51 -12.56 17.71
N PHE A 298 13.84 -11.61 16.83
CA PHE A 298 15.07 -11.66 16.06
C PHE A 298 16.26 -11.32 16.99
N PRO A 299 17.26 -12.21 17.15
CA PRO A 299 18.35 -11.97 18.11
C PRO A 299 19.13 -10.69 17.80
N TYR A 300 19.55 -9.97 18.85
CA TYR A 300 20.38 -8.76 18.80
C TYR A 300 19.77 -7.52 18.10
N GLY A 301 18.71 -7.68 17.30
CA GLY A 301 18.08 -6.57 16.59
C GLY A 301 17.30 -5.62 17.49
N GLU A 302 17.37 -4.34 17.14
CA GLU A 302 16.66 -3.24 17.80
C GLU A 302 15.15 -3.41 17.72
N THR A 303 14.47 -3.27 18.86
CA THR A 303 13.04 -3.49 18.95
C THR A 303 12.27 -2.19 18.74
N ILE A 304 11.64 -2.08 17.57
CA ILE A 304 10.77 -0.96 17.23
C ILE A 304 9.39 -1.19 17.84
N ARG A 305 8.91 -0.22 18.63
CA ARG A 305 7.61 -0.30 19.32
C ARG A 305 6.47 -0.53 18.31
N GLY A 306 5.66 -1.55 18.56
CA GLY A 306 4.50 -1.91 17.73
C GLY A 306 4.83 -2.76 16.48
N VAL A 307 6.10 -2.82 16.09
CA VAL A 307 6.57 -3.63 14.95
C VAL A 307 7.29 -4.90 15.43
N GLY A 308 8.26 -4.76 16.33
CA GLY A 308 9.22 -5.81 16.67
C GLY A 308 10.61 -5.44 16.15
N ASN A 309 11.45 -6.44 15.91
CA ASN A 309 12.83 -6.27 15.43
C ASN A 309 13.09 -7.03 14.12
N TYR A 310 12.01 -7.42 13.44
CA TYR A 310 12.02 -8.05 12.13
C TYR A 310 10.71 -7.76 11.41
N MET A 311 10.81 -7.39 10.13
CA MET A 311 9.65 -7.23 9.26
C MET A 311 10.04 -7.48 7.79
N ARG A 312 9.18 -8.19 7.05
CA ARG A 312 9.31 -8.44 5.61
C ARG A 312 7.99 -8.27 4.89
N ASN A 313 8.01 -7.70 3.68
CA ASN A 313 6.87 -7.72 2.78
C ASN A 313 6.87 -9.04 2.02
N SER A 314 6.27 -10.06 2.63
CA SER A 314 6.40 -11.43 2.17
C SER A 314 5.26 -11.88 1.25
N VAL A 315 4.15 -11.14 1.22
CA VAL A 315 2.94 -11.53 0.49
C VAL A 315 2.30 -10.31 -0.18
N LYS A 316 1.89 -10.47 -1.44
CA LYS A 316 0.95 -9.57 -2.14
C LYS A 316 -0.40 -10.25 -2.22
N ILE A 317 -1.47 -9.54 -1.89
CA ILE A 317 -2.82 -10.09 -1.94
C ILE A 317 -3.60 -9.36 -3.03
N VAL A 318 -4.20 -10.11 -3.94
CA VAL A 318 -5.05 -9.57 -5.01
C VAL A 318 -6.50 -9.93 -4.73
N ILE A 319 -7.40 -8.96 -4.84
CA ILE A 319 -8.84 -9.17 -4.68
C ILE A 319 -9.60 -8.59 -5.87
N ASP A 320 -10.33 -9.44 -6.58
CA ASP A 320 -11.19 -8.96 -7.67
C ASP A 320 -12.35 -8.13 -7.12
N ALA A 321 -12.57 -6.92 -7.63
CA ALA A 321 -13.58 -6.00 -7.11
C ALA A 321 -15.03 -6.47 -7.33
N LYS A 322 -15.27 -7.35 -8.32
CA LYS A 322 -16.61 -7.86 -8.68
C LYS A 322 -16.88 -9.22 -8.04
N ASP A 323 -15.95 -10.15 -8.18
CA ASP A 323 -16.09 -11.54 -7.70
C ASP A 323 -15.68 -11.69 -6.23
N GLY A 324 -14.79 -10.82 -5.75
CA GLY A 324 -14.22 -10.90 -4.42
C GLY A 324 -13.19 -12.00 -4.25
N ASP A 325 -12.84 -12.77 -5.29
CA ASP A 325 -11.82 -13.81 -5.24
C ASP A 325 -10.50 -13.25 -4.68
N VAL A 326 -9.91 -13.92 -3.68
CA VAL A 326 -8.66 -13.50 -3.03
C VAL A 326 -7.57 -14.48 -3.43
N THR A 327 -6.45 -13.95 -3.89
CA THR A 327 -5.24 -14.73 -4.14
C THR A 327 -4.07 -14.16 -3.34
N PHE A 328 -3.41 -14.99 -2.53
CA PHE A 328 -2.20 -14.62 -1.81
C PHE A 328 -0.99 -15.08 -2.61
N TYR A 329 -0.16 -14.13 -3.05
CA TYR A 329 1.09 -14.38 -3.76
C TYR A 329 2.27 -14.19 -2.81
N ARG A 330 3.08 -15.22 -2.62
CA ARG A 330 4.33 -15.11 -1.87
C ARG A 330 5.39 -14.47 -2.76
N ILE A 331 6.00 -13.39 -2.28
CA ILE A 331 7.01 -12.61 -3.02
C ILE A 331 8.42 -12.75 -2.45
N ASP A 332 8.55 -13.12 -1.17
CA ASP A 332 9.86 -13.33 -0.52
C ASP A 332 10.04 -14.82 -0.15
N ASP A 333 10.76 -15.55 -0.99
CA ASP A 333 11.11 -16.96 -0.76
C ASP A 333 12.27 -17.13 0.26
N GLN A 334 12.89 -16.04 0.70
CA GLN A 334 13.97 -16.06 1.69
C GLN A 334 13.47 -15.79 3.11
N ASP A 335 12.24 -15.30 3.28
CA ASP A 335 11.65 -15.08 4.60
C ASP A 335 11.25 -16.40 5.27
N PRO A 336 11.91 -16.82 6.37
CA PRO A 336 11.62 -18.09 7.02
C PRO A 336 10.20 -18.14 7.62
N ILE A 337 9.60 -16.99 7.97
CA ILE A 337 8.26 -16.95 8.57
C ILE A 337 7.20 -17.31 7.53
N ILE A 338 7.23 -16.68 6.35
CA ILE A 338 6.27 -17.00 5.29
C ILE A 338 6.48 -18.41 4.74
N MET A 339 7.72 -18.90 4.70
CA MET A 339 8.01 -20.27 4.29
C MET A 339 7.43 -21.30 5.27
N ALA A 340 7.50 -21.05 6.58
CA ALA A 340 6.85 -21.90 7.57
C ALA A 340 5.31 -21.93 7.39
N TRP A 341 4.68 -20.77 7.13
CA TRP A 341 3.25 -20.70 6.87
C TRP A 341 2.86 -21.37 5.54
N SER A 342 3.66 -21.18 4.49
CA SER A 342 3.45 -21.83 3.19
C SER A 342 3.50 -23.35 3.30
N ASN A 343 4.43 -23.89 4.09
CA ASN A 343 4.52 -25.33 4.33
C ASN A 343 3.33 -25.86 5.16
N THR A 344 2.76 -25.04 6.04
CA THR A 344 1.61 -25.41 6.86
C THR A 344 0.30 -25.37 6.07
N PHE A 345 0.18 -24.42 5.14
CA PHE A 345 -1.01 -24.16 4.33
C PHE A 345 -0.66 -24.11 2.83
N PRO A 346 -0.34 -25.26 2.21
CA PRO A 346 0.23 -25.30 0.85
C PRO A 346 -0.69 -24.72 -0.23
N ASP A 347 -2.01 -24.78 -0.05
CA ASP A 347 -2.98 -24.29 -1.03
C ASP A 347 -3.31 -22.79 -0.89
N VAL A 348 -2.82 -22.13 0.17
CA VAL A 348 -3.14 -20.71 0.45
C VAL A 348 -2.27 -19.76 -0.36
N PHE A 349 -0.98 -20.09 -0.51
CA PHE A 349 0.02 -19.19 -1.10
C PHE A 349 0.44 -19.68 -2.48
N ARG A 350 0.33 -18.80 -3.47
CA ARG A 350 0.85 -19.04 -4.82
C ARG A 350 2.22 -18.36 -4.98
N PRO A 351 3.14 -18.92 -5.78
CA PRO A 351 4.35 -18.20 -6.19
C PRO A 351 3.99 -16.89 -6.90
N ILE A 352 4.78 -15.83 -6.70
CA ILE A 352 4.58 -14.55 -7.40
C ILE A 352 4.62 -14.70 -8.94
N ASP A 353 5.32 -15.72 -9.44
CA ASP A 353 5.40 -15.99 -10.87
C ASP A 353 4.08 -16.44 -11.51
N GLU A 354 3.11 -16.90 -10.70
CA GLU A 354 1.75 -17.18 -11.16
C GLU A 354 0.88 -15.92 -11.26
N MET A 355 1.32 -14.77 -10.73
CA MET A 355 0.61 -13.50 -10.90
C MET A 355 0.68 -13.07 -12.37
N PRO A 356 -0.44 -12.69 -13.00
CA PRO A 356 -0.44 -12.18 -14.38
C PRO A 356 0.59 -11.06 -14.55
N GLU A 357 1.36 -11.11 -15.64
CA GLU A 357 2.45 -10.15 -15.90
C GLU A 357 1.95 -8.70 -15.91
N SER A 358 0.79 -8.46 -16.52
CA SER A 358 0.16 -7.13 -16.57
C SER A 358 -0.15 -6.61 -15.17
N LEU A 359 -0.73 -7.44 -14.28
CA LEU A 359 -0.97 -7.07 -12.89
C LEU A 359 0.33 -6.89 -12.09
N ARG A 360 1.35 -7.72 -12.36
CA ARG A 360 2.67 -7.63 -11.72
C ARG A 360 3.37 -6.32 -12.03
N ALA A 361 3.17 -5.77 -13.23
CA ALA A 361 3.70 -4.48 -13.63
C ALA A 361 3.15 -3.30 -12.80
N HIS A 362 2.03 -3.49 -12.10
CA HIS A 362 1.44 -2.48 -11.21
C HIS A 362 1.90 -2.61 -9.75
N LEU A 363 2.69 -3.62 -9.39
CA LEU A 363 3.18 -3.74 -8.03
C LEU A 363 4.01 -2.52 -7.63
N ARG A 364 3.80 -2.05 -6.40
CA ARG A 364 4.56 -0.96 -5.79
C ARG A 364 5.39 -1.46 -4.61
N TYR A 365 6.52 -0.82 -4.33
CA TYR A 365 7.23 -1.08 -3.08
C TYR A 365 6.40 -0.52 -1.91
N PRO A 366 6.20 -1.26 -0.80
CA PRO A 366 5.24 -0.85 0.23
C PRO A 366 5.71 0.39 1.00
N GLN A 367 4.88 1.42 1.01
CA GLN A 367 5.21 2.70 1.64
C GLN A 367 5.42 2.57 3.15
N ALA A 368 4.62 1.77 3.86
CA ALA A 368 4.76 1.58 5.30
C ALA A 368 6.08 0.90 5.68
N LEU A 369 6.50 -0.12 4.92
CA LEU A 369 7.79 -0.80 5.13
C LEU A 369 8.95 0.14 4.80
N PHE A 370 8.88 0.85 3.68
CA PHE A 370 9.92 1.79 3.28
C PHE A 370 10.09 2.93 4.29
N ARG A 371 8.99 3.48 4.82
CA ARG A 371 9.03 4.50 5.88
C ARG A 371 9.72 3.99 7.14
N LEU A 372 9.42 2.75 7.54
CA LEU A 372 10.06 2.12 8.68
C LEU A 372 11.56 1.92 8.42
N GLN A 373 11.91 1.35 7.28
CA GLN A 373 13.30 1.16 6.83
C GLN A 373 14.04 2.48 6.81
N ALA A 374 13.44 3.52 6.23
CA ALA A 374 14.03 4.84 6.13
C ALA A 374 14.24 5.49 7.50
N HIS A 375 13.30 5.29 8.45
CA HIS A 375 13.45 5.76 9.82
C HIS A 375 14.57 5.03 10.56
N ILE A 376 14.71 3.71 10.40
CA ILE A 376 15.80 2.95 11.04
C ILE A 376 17.14 3.37 10.42
N PHE A 377 17.17 3.60 9.11
CA PHE A 377 18.38 3.95 8.39
C PHE A 377 18.94 5.32 8.79
N THR A 378 18.17 6.21 9.45
CA THR A 378 18.71 7.47 9.98
C THR A 378 19.86 7.27 10.96
N THR A 379 19.89 6.13 11.65
CA THR A 379 20.95 5.77 12.60
C THR A 379 21.77 4.59 12.08
N TYR A 380 21.12 3.57 11.51
CA TYR A 380 21.77 2.30 11.14
C TYR A 380 22.53 2.34 9.81
N HIS A 381 22.62 3.48 9.14
CA HIS A 381 23.59 3.69 8.06
C HIS A 381 25.03 3.74 8.60
N MET A 382 25.23 4.17 9.85
CA MET A 382 26.52 4.17 10.53
C MET A 382 26.94 2.73 10.87
N LYS A 383 27.94 2.21 10.14
CA LYS A 383 28.45 0.83 10.29
C LYS A 383 29.62 0.74 11.27
N GLU A 384 30.33 1.83 11.48
CA GLU A 384 31.50 1.88 12.36
C GLU A 384 31.07 2.06 13.82
N THR A 385 31.54 1.16 14.70
CA THR A 385 31.15 1.12 16.11
C THR A 385 31.40 2.43 16.85
N GLN A 386 32.53 3.09 16.57
CA GLN A 386 32.87 4.35 17.24
C GLN A 386 31.92 5.48 16.84
N VAL A 387 31.64 5.61 15.54
CA VAL A 387 30.71 6.62 14.99
C VAL A 387 29.28 6.38 15.50
N PHE A 388 28.86 5.12 15.54
CA PHE A 388 27.54 4.73 16.06
C PHE A 388 27.42 5.03 17.56
N TYR A 389 28.43 4.70 18.36
CA TYR A 389 28.42 4.95 19.81
C TYR A 389 28.38 6.45 20.15
N SER A 390 29.04 7.30 19.35
CA SER A 390 29.03 8.75 19.55
C SER A 390 27.89 9.49 18.85
N SER A 391 27.05 8.80 18.06
CA SER A 391 26.00 9.39 17.21
C SER A 391 26.48 10.56 16.35
N GLU A 392 27.70 10.48 15.82
CA GLU A 392 28.36 11.63 15.16
C GLU A 392 27.74 12.01 13.81
N ASP A 393 27.15 11.05 13.10
CA ASP A 393 26.63 11.19 11.73
C ASP A 393 25.13 10.92 11.64
N GLU A 394 24.38 11.22 12.70
CA GLU A 394 22.94 10.96 12.71
C GLU A 394 22.19 11.80 11.66
N TRP A 395 21.29 11.14 10.91
CA TRP A 395 20.41 11.80 9.96
C TRP A 395 19.00 11.98 10.54
N GLU A 396 18.20 12.80 9.88
CA GLU A 396 16.78 12.93 10.14
C GLU A 396 16.01 12.97 8.81
N ILE A 397 14.73 12.62 8.88
CA ILE A 397 13.81 12.80 7.76
C ILE A 397 13.29 14.24 7.86
N PRO A 398 13.46 15.07 6.83
CA PRO A 398 13.16 16.50 6.91
C PRO A 398 11.67 16.76 7.13
N ALA A 399 11.36 17.94 7.67
CA ALA A 399 10.01 18.43 7.86
C ALA A 399 9.78 19.72 7.06
N VAL A 400 8.66 19.78 6.33
CA VAL A 400 8.23 20.95 5.56
C VAL A 400 7.02 21.56 6.28
N GLY A 401 7.11 22.83 6.67
CA GLY A 401 6.02 23.48 7.42
C GLY A 401 5.70 22.82 8.77
N GLY A 402 6.67 22.13 9.37
CA GLY A 402 6.49 21.37 10.63
C GLY A 402 5.89 19.97 10.44
N VAL A 403 5.59 19.56 9.21
CA VAL A 403 5.11 18.22 8.88
C VAL A 403 6.28 17.39 8.35
N ARG A 404 6.56 16.25 8.99
CA ARG A 404 7.61 15.32 8.54
C ARG A 404 7.26 14.82 7.13
N MET A 405 8.25 14.79 6.24
CA MET A 405 8.05 14.25 4.89
C MET A 405 7.71 12.76 4.96
N GLU A 406 6.71 12.36 4.18
CA GLU A 406 6.35 10.97 3.94
C GLU A 406 6.96 10.51 2.61
N PRO A 407 7.29 9.21 2.46
CA PRO A 407 7.79 8.71 1.19
C PRO A 407 6.79 8.92 0.07
N TYR A 408 7.25 9.26 -1.13
CA TYR A 408 6.36 9.55 -2.25
C TYR A 408 6.83 8.86 -3.53
N PHE A 409 5.87 8.49 -4.36
CA PHE A 409 6.12 7.84 -5.64
C PHE A 409 6.51 8.85 -6.71
N ILE A 410 7.53 8.51 -7.49
CA ILE A 410 8.05 9.30 -8.60
C ILE A 410 8.49 8.40 -9.75
N ILE A 411 8.31 8.86 -10.99
CA ILE A 411 8.99 8.27 -12.15
C ILE A 411 10.25 9.07 -12.42
N MET A 412 11.41 8.41 -12.35
CA MET A 412 12.67 9.03 -12.72
C MET A 412 13.70 8.02 -13.21
N LYS A 413 14.68 8.53 -13.96
CA LYS A 413 15.90 7.79 -14.30
C LYS A 413 16.90 7.94 -13.14
N LEU A 414 17.28 6.82 -12.53
CA LEU A 414 18.30 6.83 -11.47
C LEU A 414 19.69 7.13 -12.05
N PRO A 415 20.62 7.68 -11.24
CA PRO A 415 22.03 7.75 -11.62
C PRO A 415 22.54 6.36 -12.05
N ASP A 416 23.33 6.33 -13.11
CA ASP A 416 23.92 5.12 -13.70
C ASP A 416 22.92 4.13 -14.34
N GLU A 417 21.66 4.50 -14.50
CA GLU A 417 20.64 3.71 -15.22
C GLU A 417 20.21 4.42 -16.51
N ASP A 418 19.85 3.63 -17.53
CA ASP A 418 19.50 4.14 -18.87
C ASP A 418 18.00 4.40 -19.05
N THR A 419 17.15 3.86 -18.17
CA THR A 419 15.68 3.89 -18.28
C THR A 419 15.03 4.43 -17.03
N GLU A 420 13.90 5.13 -17.19
CA GLU A 420 13.06 5.57 -16.09
C GLU A 420 12.34 4.41 -15.40
N GLU A 421 12.15 4.55 -14.10
CA GLU A 421 11.43 3.59 -13.27
C GLU A 421 10.50 4.29 -12.30
N PHE A 422 9.51 3.55 -11.81
CA PHE A 422 8.65 3.95 -10.71
C PHE A 422 9.27 3.60 -9.37
N LEU A 423 9.57 4.65 -8.63
CA LEU A 423 10.35 4.60 -7.41
C LEU A 423 9.55 5.18 -6.26
N LEU A 424 9.80 4.65 -5.07
CA LEU A 424 9.43 5.31 -3.83
C LEU A 424 10.67 6.02 -3.29
N MET A 425 10.58 7.33 -3.02
CA MET A 425 11.72 8.16 -2.62
C MET A 425 11.50 8.82 -1.25
N LEU A 426 12.59 9.00 -0.49
CA LEU A 426 12.62 9.91 0.65
C LEU A 426 14.01 10.57 0.83
N PRO A 427 14.09 11.89 1.03
CA PRO A 427 15.34 12.58 1.35
C PRO A 427 15.72 12.48 2.83
N TYR A 428 16.99 12.76 3.13
CA TYR A 428 17.56 12.88 4.47
C TYR A 428 18.33 14.19 4.62
N THR A 429 18.28 14.76 5.82
CA THR A 429 19.17 15.84 6.26
C THR A 429 20.01 15.37 7.44
N PRO A 430 21.18 15.97 7.72
CA PRO A 430 21.84 15.75 9.01
C PRO A 430 20.94 16.23 10.14
N LEU A 431 21.06 15.62 11.31
CA LEU A 431 20.28 15.98 12.49
C LEU A 431 20.38 17.49 12.80
N ASN A 432 19.23 18.17 12.92
CA ASN A 432 19.11 19.63 13.14
C ASN A 432 19.76 20.51 12.06
N LYS A 433 19.89 20.03 10.81
CA LYS A 433 20.45 20.80 9.70
C LYS A 433 19.50 20.81 8.50
N PRO A 434 19.42 21.92 7.75
CA PRO A 434 18.50 22.02 6.62
C PRO A 434 19.06 21.50 5.28
N ASN A 435 20.36 21.20 5.20
CA ASN A 435 21.00 20.77 3.95
C ASN A 435 20.82 19.27 3.70
N LEU A 436 20.73 18.89 2.43
CA LEU A 436 20.51 17.51 2.02
C LEU A 436 21.77 16.66 2.31
N ALA A 437 21.61 15.56 3.03
CA ALA A 437 22.67 14.58 3.30
C ALA A 437 22.64 13.42 2.30
N ALA A 438 21.44 12.91 2.02
CA ALA A 438 21.24 11.78 1.15
C ALA A 438 19.78 11.70 0.68
N TRP A 439 19.50 10.78 -0.25
CA TRP A 439 18.15 10.34 -0.56
C TRP A 439 18.13 8.83 -0.75
N MET A 440 17.09 8.20 -0.23
CA MET A 440 16.82 6.77 -0.34
C MET A 440 15.74 6.54 -1.38
N VAL A 441 15.90 5.48 -2.17
CA VAL A 441 14.89 5.01 -3.11
C VAL A 441 14.68 3.51 -2.99
N ALA A 442 13.44 3.08 -3.16
CA ALA A 442 13.10 1.69 -3.44
C ALA A 442 12.51 1.57 -4.84
N ARG A 443 13.03 0.62 -5.63
CA ARG A 443 12.61 0.34 -7.01
C ARG A 443 11.36 -0.55 -7.01
N SER A 444 10.37 -0.22 -7.84
CA SER A 444 9.10 -0.98 -7.93
C SER A 444 8.94 -1.77 -9.23
N ASP A 445 9.91 -1.70 -10.15
CA ASP A 445 9.77 -2.27 -11.50
C ASP A 445 10.60 -3.53 -11.73
N GLY A 446 9.96 -4.51 -12.39
CA GLY A 446 10.61 -5.69 -12.98
C GLY A 446 11.60 -6.42 -12.05
N GLU A 447 12.76 -6.77 -12.59
CA GLU A 447 13.84 -7.45 -11.86
C GLU A 447 14.50 -6.57 -10.78
N HIS A 448 14.17 -5.29 -10.74
CA HIS A 448 14.67 -4.36 -9.75
C HIS A 448 13.73 -4.21 -8.55
N TYR A 449 12.54 -4.79 -8.60
CA TYR A 449 11.57 -4.76 -7.51
C TYR A 449 12.22 -5.05 -6.15
N GLY A 450 12.03 -4.13 -5.20
CA GLY A 450 12.52 -4.28 -3.83
C GLY A 450 14.00 -3.94 -3.61
N LYS A 451 14.76 -3.62 -4.67
CA LYS A 451 16.14 -3.11 -4.52
C LYS A 451 16.10 -1.69 -3.97
N ILE A 452 16.82 -1.46 -2.88
CA ILE A 452 16.93 -0.17 -2.22
C ILE A 452 18.32 0.43 -2.50
N ARG A 453 18.35 1.70 -2.88
CA ARG A 453 19.59 2.48 -3.02
C ARG A 453 19.54 3.73 -2.16
N VAL A 454 20.71 4.14 -1.68
CA VAL A 454 20.90 5.42 -0.98
C VAL A 454 22.01 6.19 -1.68
N TYR A 455 21.69 7.39 -2.12
CA TYR A 455 22.65 8.30 -2.73
C TYR A 455 23.04 9.36 -1.70
N SER A 456 24.30 9.34 -1.26
CA SER A 456 24.86 10.29 -0.30
C SER A 456 25.58 11.44 -1.00
N PHE A 457 25.46 12.64 -0.44
CA PHE A 457 26.21 13.81 -0.89
C PHE A 457 27.52 13.98 -0.09
N PRO A 458 28.51 14.71 -0.63
CA PRO A 458 29.75 14.97 0.08
C PRO A 458 29.51 15.76 1.37
N LYS A 459 30.14 15.32 2.46
CA LYS A 459 30.00 15.97 3.78
C LYS A 459 30.74 17.29 3.90
N ASP A 460 31.70 17.53 3.01
CA ASP A 460 32.52 18.74 2.95
C ASP A 460 31.90 19.85 2.09
N LYS A 461 30.71 19.63 1.52
CA LYS A 461 30.01 20.58 0.66
C LYS A 461 28.57 20.81 1.09
N MET A 462 28.08 22.04 0.91
CA MET A 462 26.66 22.34 1.07
C MET A 462 25.94 22.08 -0.25
N VAL A 463 25.00 21.14 -0.21
CA VAL A 463 24.04 20.88 -1.29
C VAL A 463 22.67 21.38 -0.81
N TYR A 464 22.05 22.26 -1.61
CA TYR A 464 20.76 22.90 -1.30
C TYR A 464 19.60 22.22 -2.00
#